data_AF-A0A1C7NR97-F1
#
_entry.id   AF-A0A1C7NR97-F1
#
_cell.length_a   1.000
_cell.length_b   1.000
_cell.length_c   1.000
_cell.angle_alpha   90.00
_cell.angle_beta   90.00
_cell.angle_gamma   90.00
#
_symmetry.space_group_name_H-M   'P 1'
#
loop_
_entity.id
_entity.type
_entity.pdbx_description
1 polymer ?
#
loop_
_entity_poly.entity_id
_entity_poly.type
_entity_poly.pdbx_seq_one_letter_code
_entity_poly.pdbx_strand_id
1 'polypeptide(L)'
;MESDLQPSGVSLGSSQSFTTQSAMEAIRLDCIRSKYSTQGLSNTSVEDLMHRPLNTTTAFNFHKYQIPFLHWRLQHNLSYKPFAPAMVANFLTDQRNRFYWQVSALRLTRSAITQLHPDPPFLSGNSLLNELITS
;
A
#
# COMPACT_ATOMS: atom_id res chain seq x y z
N MET A 1 14.60 -45.43 32.47
CA MET A 1 14.40 -45.29 31.02
C MET A 1 12.94 -45.62 30.77
N GLU A 2 12.10 -44.59 30.74
CA GLU A 2 10.71 -44.72 30.34
C GLU A 2 10.35 -43.41 29.65
N SER A 3 10.02 -43.55 28.37
CA SER A 3 9.64 -42.50 27.45
C SER A 3 8.12 -42.41 27.48
N ASP A 4 7.56 -41.25 27.73
CA ASP A 4 6.17 -40.99 27.36
C ASP A 4 6.01 -39.60 26.74
N LEU A 5 5.57 -39.64 25.49
CA LEU A 5 5.24 -38.52 24.64
C LEU A 5 3.88 -37.92 25.03
N GLN A 6 3.75 -36.61 24.80
CA GLN A 6 2.65 -35.90 24.09
C GLN A 6 2.18 -34.62 24.81
N PRO A 7 1.55 -33.66 24.11
CA PRO A 7 1.72 -33.28 22.71
C PRO A 7 1.96 -31.77 22.53
N SER A 8 2.69 -31.44 21.46
CA SER A 8 2.72 -30.08 20.90
C SER A 8 1.34 -29.72 20.35
N GLY A 9 0.61 -28.89 21.08
CA GLY A 9 -0.61 -28.22 20.61
C GLY A 9 -0.27 -26.81 20.11
N VAL A 10 0.43 -26.71 18.98
CA VAL A 10 0.62 -25.42 18.29
C VAL A 10 -0.68 -25.09 17.56
N SER A 11 -1.45 -24.15 18.09
CA SER A 11 -2.49 -23.46 17.33
C SER A 11 -2.16 -21.98 17.34
N LEU A 12 -1.25 -21.58 16.46
CA LEU A 12 -0.86 -20.19 16.22
C LEU A 12 -1.11 -19.83 14.74
N GLY A 13 -2.30 -20.14 14.24
CA GLY A 13 -2.65 -19.99 12.82
C GLY A 13 -3.41 -18.71 12.46
N SER A 14 -3.90 -17.93 13.44
CA SER A 14 -4.94 -16.92 13.13
C SER A 14 -4.67 -15.51 13.63
N SER A 15 -3.61 -15.26 14.40
CA SER A 15 -3.36 -13.92 14.99
C SER A 15 -2.40 -13.04 14.18
N GLN A 16 -1.61 -13.62 13.26
CA GLN A 16 -0.65 -12.85 12.46
C GLN A 16 -1.32 -12.04 11.33
N SER A 17 -2.40 -12.54 10.73
CA SER A 17 -3.07 -11.89 9.58
C SER A 17 -3.84 -10.61 9.96
N PHE A 18 -4.48 -10.58 11.13
CA PHE A 18 -5.16 -9.38 11.62
C PHE A 18 -4.18 -8.27 12.03
N THR A 19 -3.03 -8.66 12.57
CA THR A 19 -1.98 -7.72 13.00
C THR A 19 -1.35 -7.01 11.80
N THR A 20 -1.11 -7.73 10.69
CA THR A 20 -0.54 -7.12 9.48
C THR A 20 -1.51 -6.18 8.80
N GLN A 21 -2.81 -6.53 8.69
CA GLN A 21 -3.78 -5.65 8.04
C GLN A 21 -4.02 -4.35 8.83
N SER A 22 -4.13 -4.42 10.16
CA SER A 22 -4.23 -3.23 11.01
C SER A 22 -2.98 -2.35 10.92
N ALA A 23 -1.79 -2.96 10.92
CA ALA A 23 -0.54 -2.23 10.74
C ALA A 23 -0.44 -1.56 9.35
N MET A 24 -0.88 -2.23 8.28
CA MET A 24 -0.86 -1.64 6.93
C MET A 24 -1.82 -0.47 6.82
N GLU A 25 -2.98 -0.56 7.47
CA GLU A 25 -3.94 0.53 7.52
C GLU A 25 -3.36 1.73 8.29
N ALA A 26 -2.67 1.49 9.41
CA ALA A 26 -1.97 2.55 10.14
C ALA A 26 -0.90 3.23 9.26
N ILE A 27 -0.09 2.46 8.51
CA ILE A 27 0.91 3.01 7.58
C ILE A 27 0.24 3.81 6.46
N ARG A 28 -0.88 3.30 5.91
CA ARG A 28 -1.63 4.01 4.87
C ARG A 28 -2.16 5.35 5.39
N LEU A 29 -2.77 5.36 6.57
CA LEU A 29 -3.28 6.58 7.20
C LEU A 29 -2.14 7.56 7.49
N ASP A 30 -0.99 7.07 7.92
CA ASP A 30 0.20 7.89 8.13
C ASP A 30 0.71 8.52 6.81
N CYS A 31 0.72 7.79 5.69
CA CYS A 31 1.00 8.35 4.36
C CYS A 31 0.02 9.46 3.98
N ILE A 32 -1.28 9.24 4.18
CA ILE A 32 -2.33 10.24 3.91
C ILE A 32 -2.14 11.49 4.78
N ARG A 33 -1.88 11.30 6.08
CA ARG A 33 -1.58 12.38 7.02
C ARG A 33 -0.40 13.22 6.54
N SER A 34 0.71 12.56 6.19
CA SER A 34 1.92 13.24 5.70
C SER A 34 1.70 13.98 4.38
N LYS A 35 0.89 13.41 3.47
CA LYS A 35 0.48 14.11 2.24
C LYS A 35 -0.23 15.43 2.56
N TYR A 36 -1.18 15.44 3.48
CA TYR A 36 -1.89 16.68 3.83
C TYR A 36 -1.02 17.65 4.64
N SER A 37 -0.21 17.16 5.58
CA SER A 37 0.71 18.01 6.35
C SER A 37 1.75 18.69 5.46
N THR A 38 2.26 18.02 4.43
CA THR A 38 3.24 18.60 3.48
C THR A 38 2.63 19.66 2.56
N GLN A 39 1.30 19.77 2.50
CA GLN A 39 0.58 20.82 1.77
C GLN A 39 0.32 22.06 2.63
N GLY A 40 0.91 22.13 3.84
CA GLY A 40 0.74 23.26 4.75
C GLY A 40 -0.61 23.32 5.47
N LEU A 41 -1.36 22.21 5.45
CA LEU A 41 -2.63 22.12 6.18
C LEU A 41 -2.39 22.03 7.69
N SER A 42 -3.27 22.67 8.47
CA SER A 42 -3.24 22.57 9.93
C SER A 42 -3.58 21.14 10.40
N ASN A 43 -3.11 20.74 11.58
CA ASN A 43 -3.42 19.41 12.13
C ASN A 43 -4.92 19.16 12.22
N THR A 44 -5.71 20.16 12.61
CA THR A 44 -7.18 20.07 12.67
C THR A 44 -7.79 19.83 11.29
N SER A 45 -7.30 20.52 10.26
CA SER A 45 -7.75 20.32 8.88
C SER A 45 -7.37 18.93 8.35
N VAL A 46 -6.19 18.43 8.72
CA VAL A 46 -5.73 17.08 8.36
C VAL A 46 -6.61 16.02 9.01
N GLU A 47 -6.94 16.17 10.29
CA GLU A 47 -7.82 15.25 11.02
C GLU A 47 -9.22 15.22 10.41
N ASP A 48 -9.81 16.38 10.12
CA ASP A 48 -11.15 16.46 9.48
C ASP A 48 -11.17 15.76 8.11
N LEU A 49 -10.13 15.98 7.28
CA LEU A 49 -9.98 15.31 5.99
C LEU A 49 -9.76 13.80 6.12
N MET A 50 -9.12 13.33 7.19
CA MET A 50 -8.91 11.91 7.47
C MET A 50 -10.17 11.22 8.00
N HIS A 51 -11.01 11.93 8.75
CA HIS A 51 -12.27 11.40 9.29
C HIS A 51 -13.42 11.40 8.28
N ARG A 52 -13.26 12.09 7.15
CA ARG A 52 -14.23 12.03 6.07
C ARG A 52 -14.36 10.58 5.58
N PRO A 53 -15.55 9.98 5.62
CA PRO A 53 -15.74 8.62 5.12
C PRO A 53 -15.26 8.57 3.67
N LEU A 54 -14.65 7.44 3.27
CA LEU A 54 -14.31 7.13 1.87
C LEU A 54 -15.61 7.02 1.08
N ASN A 55 -16.22 8.17 0.82
CA ASN A 55 -17.58 8.37 0.33
C ASN A 55 -17.70 8.12 -1.18
N THR A 56 -16.64 7.61 -1.81
CA THR A 56 -16.63 7.24 -3.22
C THR A 56 -16.15 5.80 -3.37
N THR A 57 -16.85 5.04 -4.22
CA THR A 57 -16.44 3.70 -4.66
C THR A 57 -14.98 3.67 -5.14
N THR A 58 -14.50 4.78 -5.72
CA THR A 58 -13.12 4.99 -6.14
C THR A 58 -12.13 4.97 -4.97
N ALA A 59 -12.42 5.67 -3.88
CA ALA A 59 -11.53 5.73 -2.72
C ALA A 59 -11.50 4.39 -1.95
N PHE A 60 -12.64 3.68 -1.91
CA PHE A 60 -12.69 2.30 -1.42
C PHE A 60 -11.86 1.35 -2.30
N ASN A 61 -11.98 1.46 -3.62
CA ASN A 61 -11.20 0.62 -4.54
C ASN A 61 -9.70 0.91 -4.50
N PHE A 62 -9.27 2.13 -4.16
CA PHE A 62 -7.85 2.45 -4.00
C PHE A 62 -7.23 1.75 -2.80
N HIS A 63 -7.99 1.54 -1.72
CA HIS A 63 -7.53 0.79 -0.55
C HIS A 63 -7.00 -0.60 -0.94
N LYS A 64 -7.76 -1.32 -1.76
CA LYS A 64 -7.43 -2.67 -2.26
C LYS A 64 -6.06 -2.74 -2.96
N TYR A 65 -5.62 -1.66 -3.60
CA TYR A 65 -4.36 -1.61 -4.34
C TYR A 65 -3.21 -0.96 -3.55
N GLN A 66 -3.52 -0.08 -2.60
CA GLN A 66 -2.53 0.58 -1.75
C GLN A 66 -1.91 -0.40 -0.73
N ILE A 67 -2.72 -1.27 -0.13
CA ILE A 67 -2.26 -2.22 0.90
C ILE A 67 -1.20 -3.20 0.35
N PRO A 68 -1.40 -3.86 -0.80
CA PRO A 68 -0.37 -4.73 -1.39
C PRO A 68 0.95 -4.01 -1.67
N PHE A 69 0.91 -2.75 -2.12
CA PHE A 69 2.11 -1.95 -2.35
C PHE A 69 2.88 -1.67 -1.06
N LEU A 70 2.17 -1.30 0.02
CA LEU A 70 2.79 -1.06 1.33
C LEU A 70 3.41 -2.34 1.90
N HIS A 71 2.73 -3.47 1.74
CA HIS A 71 3.25 -4.77 2.13
C HIS A 71 4.51 -5.15 1.34
N TRP A 72 4.50 -4.95 0.02
CA TRP A 72 5.67 -5.21 -0.82
C TRP A 72 6.86 -4.35 -0.38
N ARG A 73 6.66 -3.06 -0.09
CA ARG A 73 7.75 -2.19 0.39
C ARG A 73 8.37 -2.67 1.69
N LEU A 74 7.56 -3.14 2.62
CA LEU A 74 8.02 -3.73 3.87
C LEU A 74 8.91 -4.95 3.65
N GLN A 75 8.46 -5.86 2.80
CA GLN A 75 9.22 -7.07 2.46
C GLN A 75 10.59 -6.74 1.84
N HIS A 76 10.68 -5.59 1.16
CA HIS A 76 11.90 -5.11 0.52
C HIS A 76 12.70 -4.10 1.37
N ASN A 77 12.35 -3.90 2.65
CA ASN A 77 13.01 -2.95 3.57
C ASN A 77 13.13 -1.52 3.02
N LEU A 78 12.15 -1.08 2.22
CA LEU A 78 12.14 0.25 1.62
C LEU A 78 11.52 1.27 2.59
N SER A 79 12.17 2.44 2.74
CA SER A 79 11.63 3.56 3.54
C SER A 79 10.20 3.91 3.13
N TYR A 80 9.35 4.28 4.09
CA TYR A 80 7.91 4.49 3.88
C TYR A 80 7.55 5.82 3.20
N LYS A 81 8.39 6.86 3.24
CA LYS A 81 8.06 8.18 2.64
C LYS A 81 9.27 9.03 2.26
N PRO A 82 9.15 9.87 1.20
CA PRO A 82 8.32 9.66 0.01
C PRO A 82 8.90 8.54 -0.86
N PHE A 83 8.05 7.85 -1.63
CA PHE A 83 8.52 6.77 -2.53
C PHE A 83 8.79 7.29 -3.95
N ALA A 84 9.85 6.77 -4.56
CA ALA A 84 10.25 7.13 -5.92
C ALA A 84 9.41 6.40 -6.99
N PRO A 85 9.30 6.94 -8.22
CA PRO A 85 8.63 6.27 -9.33
C PRO A 85 9.18 4.87 -9.60
N ALA A 86 10.50 4.68 -9.45
CA ALA A 86 11.16 3.38 -9.60
C ALA A 86 10.60 2.31 -8.66
N MET A 87 10.21 2.67 -7.43
CA MET A 87 9.61 1.71 -6.49
C MET A 87 8.24 1.24 -6.98
N VAL A 88 7.46 2.16 -7.55
CA VAL A 88 6.15 1.83 -8.14
C VAL A 88 6.33 0.96 -9.38
N ALA A 89 7.31 1.27 -10.23
CA ALA A 89 7.62 0.48 -11.43
C ALA A 89 8.06 -0.96 -11.07
N ASN A 90 8.94 -1.10 -10.08
CA ASN A 90 9.39 -2.39 -9.57
C ASN A 90 8.22 -3.21 -9.01
N PHE A 91 7.36 -2.58 -8.21
CA PHE A 91 6.16 -3.24 -7.69
C PHE A 91 5.22 -3.70 -8.81
N LEU A 92 4.89 -2.83 -9.76
CA LEU A 92 3.98 -3.17 -10.87
C LEU A 92 4.55 -4.28 -11.74
N THR A 93 5.85 -4.26 -12.01
CA THR A 93 6.56 -5.33 -12.73
C THR A 93 6.48 -6.65 -11.97
N ASP A 94 6.66 -6.62 -10.65
CA ASP A 94 6.56 -7.80 -9.80
C ASP A 94 5.14 -8.38 -9.84
N GLN A 95 4.12 -7.54 -9.77
CA GLN A 95 2.72 -7.97 -9.87
C GLN A 95 2.38 -8.56 -11.24
N ARG A 96 2.90 -7.96 -12.32
CA ARG A 96 2.74 -8.47 -13.70
C ARG A 96 3.39 -9.84 -13.85
N ASN A 97 4.63 -10.00 -13.37
CA ASN A 97 5.42 -11.20 -13.64
C ASN A 97 5.10 -12.37 -12.70
N ARG A 98 4.81 -12.10 -11.41
CA ARG A 98 4.55 -13.15 -10.42
C ARG A 98 3.09 -13.56 -10.33
N PHE A 99 2.19 -12.59 -10.48
CA PHE A 99 0.75 -12.79 -10.24
C PHE A 99 -0.09 -12.56 -11.49
N TYR A 100 0.53 -12.30 -12.65
CA TYR A 100 -0.14 -12.15 -13.95
C TYR A 100 -1.24 -11.09 -13.94
N TRP A 101 -1.03 -10.00 -13.20
CA TRP A 101 -1.98 -8.89 -13.16
C TRP A 101 -2.16 -8.27 -14.55
N GLN A 102 -3.42 -8.11 -14.95
CA GLN A 102 -3.81 -7.51 -16.22
C GLN A 102 -3.44 -6.02 -16.26
N VAL A 103 -3.20 -5.49 -17.45
CA VAL A 103 -2.85 -4.07 -17.66
C VAL A 103 -3.86 -3.12 -17.02
N SER A 104 -5.16 -3.43 -17.08
CA SER A 104 -6.21 -2.66 -16.42
C SER A 104 -6.03 -2.60 -14.89
N ALA A 105 -5.68 -3.72 -14.26
CA ALA A 105 -5.37 -3.77 -12.84
C ALA A 105 -4.11 -2.98 -12.51
N LEU A 106 -3.06 -3.05 -13.35
CA LEU A 106 -1.84 -2.25 -13.18
C LEU A 106 -2.12 -0.74 -13.26
N ARG A 107 -2.98 -0.29 -14.19
CA ARG A 107 -3.42 1.12 -14.31
C ARG A 107 -4.17 1.61 -13.07
N LEU A 108 -5.12 0.82 -12.57
CA LEU A 108 -5.85 1.13 -11.34
C LEU A 108 -4.91 1.18 -10.14
N THR A 109 -4.01 0.21 -10.04
CA THR A 109 -3.00 0.13 -8.99
C THR A 109 -2.09 1.35 -8.98
N ARG A 110 -1.55 1.71 -10.15
CA ARG A 110 -0.74 2.91 -10.32
C ARG A 110 -1.49 4.15 -9.88
N SER A 111 -2.75 4.29 -10.28
CA SER A 111 -3.60 5.43 -9.91
C SER A 111 -3.83 5.49 -8.39
N ALA A 112 -4.12 4.36 -7.76
CA ALA A 112 -4.32 4.25 -6.33
C ALA A 112 -3.05 4.63 -5.53
N ILE A 113 -1.88 4.12 -5.96
CA ILE A 113 -0.58 4.43 -5.34
C ILE A 113 -0.22 5.90 -5.56
N THR A 114 -0.51 6.46 -6.73
CA THR A 114 -0.27 7.88 -7.05
C THR A 114 -1.02 8.79 -6.06
N GLN A 115 -2.25 8.43 -5.69
CA GLN A 115 -3.02 9.20 -4.73
C GLN A 115 -2.51 9.10 -3.29
N LEU A 116 -1.68 8.10 -2.98
CA LEU A 116 -1.02 7.96 -1.69
C LEU A 116 0.23 8.84 -1.56
N HIS A 117 0.78 9.34 -2.68
CA HIS A 117 1.99 10.15 -2.70
C HIS A 117 1.68 11.61 -2.30
N PRO A 118 2.60 12.30 -1.58
CA PRO A 118 2.45 13.72 -1.25
C PRO A 118 2.31 14.63 -2.47
N ASP A 119 2.99 14.27 -3.57
CA ASP A 119 2.94 14.95 -4.87
C ASP A 119 2.41 13.99 -5.96
N PRO A 120 1.09 13.89 -6.18
CA PRO A 120 0.53 13.04 -7.22
C PRO A 120 0.99 13.40 -8.65
N PRO A 121 1.10 14.70 -9.06
CA PRO A 121 1.68 15.08 -10.34
C PRO A 121 3.03 14.43 -10.64
N PHE A 122 3.95 14.42 -9.67
CA PHE A 122 5.29 13.82 -9.82
C PHE A 122 5.27 12.35 -10.27
N LEU A 123 4.38 11.54 -9.69
CA LEU A 123 4.22 10.14 -10.14
C LEU A 123 3.38 10.04 -11.40
N SER A 124 2.37 10.90 -11.54
CA SER A 124 1.42 10.83 -12.66
C SER A 124 2.04 11.20 -14.01
N GLY A 125 3.05 12.06 -14.01
CA GLY A 125 3.79 12.48 -15.20
C GLY A 125 4.98 11.60 -15.56
N ASN A 126 5.30 10.59 -14.75
CA ASN A 126 6.51 9.80 -14.94
C ASN A 126 6.40 8.87 -16.18
N SER A 127 7.33 9.05 -17.14
CA SER A 127 7.35 8.30 -18.41
C SER A 127 7.47 6.79 -18.21
N LEU A 128 8.38 6.35 -17.33
CA LEU A 128 8.60 4.92 -17.05
C LEU A 128 7.32 4.24 -16.55
N LEU A 129 6.58 4.88 -15.66
CA LEU A 129 5.31 4.35 -15.16
C LEU A 129 4.23 4.30 -16.25
N ASN A 130 4.24 5.25 -17.18
CA ASN A 130 3.28 5.29 -18.27
C ASN A 130 3.57 4.20 -19.30
N GLU A 131 4.83 3.99 -19.66
CA GLU A 131 5.25 2.93 -20.59
C GLU A 131 4.88 1.53 -20.07
N LEU A 132 5.12 1.28 -18.77
CA LEU A 132 4.88 -0.01 -18.13
C LEU A 132 3.40 -0.45 -18.15
N ILE A 133 2.47 0.50 -18.18
CA ILE A 133 1.02 0.26 -18.16
C ILE A 133 0.37 0.42 -19.55
N THR A 134 1.16 0.66 -20.59
CA THR A 134 0.73 0.70 -22.00
C THR A 134 1.21 -0.51 -22.81
N SER A 135 2.31 -1.14 -22.39
CA SER A 135 2.83 -2.44 -22.87
C SER A 135 2.05 -3.60 -22.26
#